data_AF-A0A2H6JW27-F1
#
_entry.id   AF-A0A2H6JW27-F1
#
_cell.length_a   1.000
_cell.length_b   1.000
_cell.length_c   1.000
_cell.angle_alpha   90.00
_cell.angle_beta   90.00
_cell.angle_gamma   90.00
#
_symmetry.space_group_name_H-M   'P 1'
#
loop_
_entity.id
_entity.type
_entity.pdbx_description
1 polymer ?
#
loop_
_entity_poly.entity_id
_entity_poly.type
_entity_poly.pdbx_seq_one_letter_code
_entity_poly.pdbx_strand_id
1 'polypeptide(L)' 'MEGYEVVEKIAKPCATSARVLVPKGWIGKKVRIVRLEP' A
#
# COMPACT_ATOMS: atom_id res chain seq x y z
N MET A 1 -20.67 7.24 -6.81
CA MET A 1 -19.92 7.34 -5.54
C MET A 1 -18.56 6.73 -5.80
N GLU A 2 -17.50 7.53 -5.81
CA GLU A 2 -16.15 7.01 -6.04
C GLU A 2 -15.58 6.53 -4.71
N GLY A 3 -15.57 5.21 -4.52
CA GLY A 3 -15.00 4.58 -3.34
C GLY A 3 -13.52 4.30 -3.55
N TYR A 4 -12.72 4.41 -2.48
CA TYR A 4 -11.35 3.94 -2.48
C TYR A 4 -11.30 2.47 -2.11
N GLU A 5 -10.54 1.68 -2.86
CA GLU A 5 -10.18 0.33 -2.45
C GLU A 5 -9.06 0.41 -1.40
N VAL A 6 -9.30 -0.18 -0.22
CA VAL A 6 -8.33 -0.18 0.90
C VAL A 6 -7.84 -1.59 1.12
N VAL A 7 -6.52 -1.73 1.26
CA VAL A 7 -5.87 -3.01 1.53
C VAL A 7 -4.96 -2.87 2.73
N GLU A 8 -5.28 -3.58 3.82
CA GLU A 8 -4.46 -3.61 5.02
C GLU A 8 -3.42 -4.72 4.95
N LYS A 9 -2.17 -4.34 5.10
CA LYS A 9 -1.03 -5.25 5.04
C LYS A 9 0.11 -4.73 5.92
N ILE A 10 0.87 -5.67 6.45
CA ILE A 10 2.11 -5.39 7.18
C ILE A 10 3.19 -4.99 6.17
N ALA A 11 3.83 -3.85 6.42
CA ALA A 11 4.99 -3.41 5.65
C ALA A 11 6.16 -4.37 5.89
N LYS A 12 6.76 -4.88 4.82
CA LYS A 12 7.89 -5.83 4.87
C LYS A 12 9.21 -5.12 4.56
N PRO A 13 10.34 -5.54 5.13
CA PRO A 13 11.64 -4.95 4.83
C PRO A 13 12.00 -5.08 3.35
N CYS A 14 12.70 -4.06 2.83
CA CYS A 14 13.18 -3.97 1.46
C CYS A 14 14.44 -3.09 1.42
N ALA A 15 15.63 -3.71 1.53
CA ALA A 15 16.91 -3.01 1.62
C ALA A 15 16.90 -1.92 2.70
N THR A 16 17.01 -0.64 2.32
CA THR A 16 17.00 0.52 3.21
C THR A 16 15.60 1.06 3.52
N SER A 17 14.54 0.40 3.05
CA SER A 17 13.15 0.84 3.22
C SER A 17 12.20 -0.31 3.55
N ALA A 18 10.89 -0.02 3.61
CA ALA A 18 9.84 -1.01 3.72
C ALA A 18 8.90 -0.92 2.51
N ARG A 19 8.26 -2.04 2.16
CA ARG A 19 7.31 -2.14 1.04
C ARG A 19 6.01 -2.80 1.47
N VAL A 20 4.92 -2.39 0.82
CA VAL A 20 3.62 -3.05 0.89
C VAL A 20 3.29 -3.56 -0.50
N LEU A 21 2.98 -4.86 -0.63
CA LEU A 21 2.58 -5.45 -1.90
C LEU A 21 1.10 -5.18 -2.15
N VAL A 22 0.77 -4.50 -3.24
CA VAL A 22 -0.61 -4.19 -3.64
C VAL A 22 -1.08 -5.11 -4.78
N PRO A 23 -2.40 -5.22 -5.04
CA PRO A 23 -2.92 -5.98 -6.19
C PRO A 23 -2.30 -5.53 -7.51
N LYS A 24 -2.08 -6.46 -8.45
CA LYS A 24 -1.49 -6.16 -9.78
C LYS A 24 -2.28 -5.11 -10.56
N GLY A 25 -3.60 -5.03 -10.36
CA GLY A 25 -4.46 -4.04 -11.00
C GLY A 25 -4.22 -2.59 -10.57
N TRP A 26 -3.29 -2.34 -9.63
CA TRP A 26 -2.91 -1.01 -9.16
C TRP A 26 -1.64 -0.46 -9.85
N ILE A 27 -1.01 -1.23 -10.74
CA ILE A 27 0.15 -0.77 -11.52
C ILE A 27 -0.21 0.52 -12.27
N GLY A 28 0.62 1.56 -12.13
CA GLY A 28 0.41 2.88 -12.76
C GLY A 28 -0.64 3.77 -12.08
N LYS A 29 -1.32 3.30 -11.03
CA LYS A 29 -2.32 4.09 -10.30
C LYS A 29 -1.68 4.85 -9.15
N LYS A 30 -2.25 6.02 -8.84
CA LYS A 30 -1.86 6.81 -7.66
C LYS A 30 -2.42 6.16 -6.40
N VAL A 31 -1.55 5.81 -5.48
CA VAL A 31 -1.91 5.12 -4.22
C VAL A 31 -1.45 5.94 -3.02
N ARG A 32 -2.18 5.84 -1.90
CA ARG A 32 -1.79 6.44 -0.61
C ARG A 32 -1.63 5.31 0.40
N ILE A 33 -0.49 5.28 1.09
CA ILE A 33 -0.26 4.36 2.22
C ILE A 33 -0.32 5.19 3.49
N VAL A 34 -1.07 4.70 4.48
CA VAL A 34 -1.22 5.33 5.80
C VAL A 34 -0.65 4.36 6.83
N ARG A 35 0.27 4.84 7.68
CA ARG A 35 0.79 4.05 8.79
C ARG A 35 -0.24 4.03 9.91
N LEU A 36 -0.68 2.84 10.32
CA LEU A 36 -1.73 2.67 11.33
C LEU A 36 -1.18 2.60 12.76
N GLU A 37 0.09 2.23 12.93
CA GLU A 37 0.71 2.01 14.24
C GLU A 37 1.98 2.88 14.44
N PRO A 38 2.34 3.23 15.71
CA PRO A 38 3.49 4.09 16.04
C PRO A 38 4.86 3.56 15.63
#